data_AF-A0AAU2P988-F1
#
_entry.id   AF-A0AAU2P988-F1
#
_cell.length_a   1.000
_cell.length_b   1.000
_cell.length_c   1.000
_cell.angle_alpha   90.00
_cell.angle_beta   90.00
_cell.angle_gamma   90.00
#
_symmetry.space_group_name_H-M   'P 1'
#
loop_
_entity.id
_entity.type
_entity.pdbx_description
1 polymer ?
#
loop_
_entity_poly.entity_id
_entity_poly.type
_entity_poly.pdbx_seq_one_letter_code
_entity_poly.pdbx_strand_id
1 'polypeptide(L)'
;MNDDELLARLRSADPALTSSAPPPDIDRLVEATLNTGSDTGSDTALQLAETAAGTTTRPAKAAGRGRRHLFGLAAAAGLLMLGGSIAGGIVANNDDGHSISTGPLNLTAESGSANRKCMEPVPDQLRKYPTLFEGTVTSIKGSMVTFRVDHWLQGGDADTVVLDSNTDQPETLTFTDGEHYIVAAENGVVPSCGANWASAETISKFRQAYGN
;
A
#
# COMPACT_ATOMS: atom_id res chain seq x y z
N MET A 1 22.07 38.38 -6.98
CA MET A 1 22.56 37.81 -5.72
C MET A 1 23.47 36.66 -6.12
N ASN A 2 24.75 36.71 -5.73
CA ASN A 2 25.74 35.69 -6.09
C ASN A 2 25.87 34.66 -4.95
N ASP A 3 26.36 33.46 -5.25
CA ASP A 3 26.50 32.36 -4.28
C ASP A 3 27.39 32.76 -3.09
N ASP A 4 28.41 33.58 -3.31
CA ASP A 4 29.27 34.12 -2.25
C ASP A 4 28.51 35.01 -1.25
N GLU A 5 27.54 35.78 -1.74
CA GLU A 5 26.70 36.64 -0.89
C GLU A 5 25.73 35.80 -0.05
N LEU A 6 25.24 34.71 -0.64
CA LEU A 6 24.35 33.75 0.02
C LEU A 6 25.09 32.98 1.11
N LEU A 7 26.31 32.53 0.82
CA LEU A 7 27.18 31.84 1.77
C LEU A 7 27.58 32.75 2.94
N ALA A 8 27.88 34.03 2.66
CA ALA A 8 28.19 35.01 3.70
C ALA A 8 27.00 35.26 4.63
N ARG A 9 25.78 35.34 4.07
CA ARG A 9 24.55 35.49 4.86
C ARG A 9 24.28 34.25 5.71
N LEU A 10 24.40 33.05 5.15
CA LEU A 10 24.25 31.77 5.87
C LEU A 10 25.23 31.67 7.04
N ARG A 11 26.51 32.00 6.82
CA ARG A 11 27.51 32.01 7.90
C ARG A 11 27.22 33.07 8.96
N SER A 12 26.77 34.27 8.56
CA SER A 12 26.44 35.33 9.53
C SER A 12 25.23 34.99 10.41
N ALA A 13 24.34 34.13 9.92
CA ALA A 13 23.16 33.68 10.63
C ALA A 13 23.38 32.37 11.39
N ASP A 14 24.58 31.78 11.35
CA ASP A 14 24.88 30.53 12.06
C ASP A 14 25.09 30.79 13.57
N PRO A 15 24.14 30.41 14.43
CA PRO A 15 24.26 30.63 15.87
C PRO A 15 25.41 29.84 16.49
N ALA A 16 25.88 28.76 15.85
CA ALA A 16 26.99 27.95 16.34
C ALA A 16 28.32 28.72 16.31
N LEU A 17 28.49 29.67 15.38
CA LEU A 17 29.69 30.51 15.30
C LEU A 17 29.78 31.58 16.39
N THR A 18 28.64 31.93 16.98
CA THR A 18 28.55 32.90 18.10
C THR A 18 28.31 32.24 19.46
N SER A 19 28.13 30.92 19.48
CA SER A 19 27.81 30.18 20.69
C SER A 19 29.07 30.00 21.54
N SER A 20 29.14 30.73 22.65
CA SER A 20 30.07 30.48 23.75
C SER A 20 29.48 29.50 24.76
N ALA A 21 28.74 28.50 24.29
CA ALA A 21 28.22 27.46 25.18
C ALA A 21 29.37 26.56 25.66
N PRO A 22 29.44 26.24 26.97
CA PRO A 22 30.34 25.20 27.47
C PRO A 22 30.09 23.89 26.70
N PRO A 23 31.15 23.10 26.45
CA PRO A 23 30.99 21.81 25.79
C PRO A 23 30.02 20.93 26.60
N PRO A 24 29.13 20.18 25.94
CA PRO A 24 28.22 19.30 26.64
C PRO A 24 29.01 18.21 27.38
N ASP A 25 28.56 17.88 28.57
CA ASP A 25 29.06 16.75 29.33
C ASP A 25 28.53 15.45 28.69
N ILE A 26 29.40 14.80 27.90
CA ILE A 26 29.07 13.61 27.13
C ILE A 26 28.69 12.46 28.07
N ASP A 27 29.36 12.33 29.21
CA ASP A 27 29.10 11.26 30.17
C ASP A 27 27.68 11.41 30.73
N ARG A 28 27.28 12.64 31.09
CA ARG A 28 25.92 12.94 31.54
C ARG A 28 24.86 12.66 30.47
N LEU A 29 25.13 12.94 29.19
CA LEU A 29 24.18 12.64 28.10
C LEU A 29 24.02 11.14 27.86
N VAL A 30 25.11 10.38 27.96
CA VAL A 30 25.09 8.91 27.83
C VAL A 30 24.31 8.30 29.00
N GLU A 31 24.56 8.74 30.23
CA GLU A 31 23.79 8.30 31.40
C GLU A 31 22.30 8.67 31.29
N ALA A 32 21.97 9.88 30.84
CA ALA A 32 20.59 10.29 30.63
C ALA A 32 19.91 9.36 29.62
N THR A 33 20.55 9.05 28.49
CA THR A 33 19.99 8.16 27.46
C THR A 33 19.76 6.75 27.99
N LEU A 34 20.70 6.22 28.79
CA LEU A 34 20.60 4.91 29.41
C LEU A 34 19.50 4.84 30.47
N ASN A 35 19.31 5.91 31.25
CA ASN A 35 18.30 5.97 32.31
C ASN A 35 16.91 6.41 31.81
N THR A 36 16.80 7.01 30.62
CA THR A 36 15.51 7.44 30.03
C THR A 36 14.58 6.25 29.75
N GLY A 37 15.14 5.04 29.59
CA GLY A 37 14.36 3.80 29.45
C GLY A 37 13.89 3.16 30.76
N SER A 38 14.38 3.63 31.92
CA SER A 38 14.12 2.98 33.21
C SER A 38 13.13 3.71 34.12
N ASP A 39 12.90 5.02 33.91
CA ASP A 39 12.03 5.84 34.77
C ASP A 39 10.80 6.45 34.06
N THR A 40 10.42 5.94 32.88
CA THR A 40 9.11 6.30 32.26
C THR A 40 8.09 5.18 32.46
N GLY A 41 8.01 4.66 33.68
CA GLY A 41 6.85 3.95 34.18
C GLY A 41 5.95 4.95 34.88
N SER A 42 4.78 5.22 34.28
CA SER A 42 3.60 5.81 34.93
C SER A 42 3.83 7.18 35.59
N ASP A 43 3.43 8.30 34.94
CA ASP A 43 2.81 9.48 35.61
C ASP A 43 2.71 10.76 34.74
N THR A 44 3.01 10.73 33.44
CA THR A 44 2.87 11.94 32.58
C THR A 44 1.96 11.74 31.35
N ALA A 45 0.86 10.98 31.51
CA ALA A 45 -0.20 10.90 30.50
C ALA A 45 -1.59 11.35 31.02
N LEU A 46 -1.69 11.78 32.28
CA LEU A 46 -2.95 12.20 32.90
C LEU A 46 -2.79 13.53 33.65
N GLN A 47 -2.29 14.58 32.99
CA GLN A 47 -2.29 15.91 33.61
C GLN A 47 -2.15 17.07 32.60
N LEU A 48 -2.90 17.04 31.49
CA LEU A 48 -3.08 18.23 30.64
C LEU A 48 -4.52 18.45 30.15
N ALA A 49 -5.50 17.80 30.77
CA ALA A 49 -6.91 17.93 30.37
C ALA A 49 -7.84 18.26 31.54
N GLU A 50 -7.48 19.22 32.41
CA GLU A 50 -8.47 19.70 33.40
C GLU A 50 -8.19 21.12 33.92
N THR A 51 -8.15 22.12 33.04
CA THR A 51 -8.41 23.52 33.46
C THR A 51 -8.88 24.40 32.29
N ALA A 52 -10.16 24.29 31.91
CA ALA A 52 -10.86 25.41 31.29
C ALA A 52 -12.39 25.21 31.32
N ALA A 53 -13.05 26.20 31.94
CA ALA A 53 -14.44 26.61 31.74
C ALA A 53 -15.54 25.73 32.33
N GLY A 54 -15.93 26.08 33.56
CA GLY A 54 -17.25 25.78 34.09
C GLY A 54 -18.36 26.71 33.56
N THR A 55 -19.58 26.37 33.98
CA THR A 55 -20.81 27.20 34.00
C THR A 55 -21.52 27.28 32.64
N THR A 56 -22.76 26.84 32.40
CA THR A 56 -23.97 26.85 33.25
C THR A 56 -25.06 25.90 32.71
N THR A 57 -25.76 25.28 33.65
CA THR A 57 -27.05 24.59 33.56
C THR A 57 -28.19 25.37 32.86
N ARG A 58 -28.98 24.70 31.99
CA ARG A 58 -30.44 24.53 32.15
C ARG A 58 -31.05 23.57 31.11
N PRO A 59 -31.87 22.57 31.52
CA PRO A 59 -32.58 21.69 30.61
C PRO A 59 -33.94 22.28 30.22
N ALA A 60 -34.35 22.09 28.96
CA ALA A 60 -35.73 22.28 28.53
C ALA A 60 -36.20 21.02 27.80
N LYS A 61 -37.20 20.40 28.41
CA LYS A 61 -37.96 19.23 27.95
C LYS A 61 -39.05 19.73 26.99
N ALA A 62 -39.22 19.13 25.82
CA ALA A 62 -40.55 18.92 25.22
C ALA A 62 -40.47 18.03 23.96
N ALA A 63 -41.41 17.10 23.92
CA ALA A 63 -41.66 16.16 22.84
C ALA A 63 -42.10 16.85 21.54
N GLY A 64 -41.70 16.27 20.40
CA GLY A 64 -42.14 16.67 19.07
C GLY A 64 -42.30 15.46 18.16
N ARG A 65 -43.48 14.84 18.23
CA ARG A 65 -43.99 13.80 17.34
C ARG A 65 -44.04 14.32 15.90
N GLY A 66 -43.42 13.63 14.94
CA GLY A 66 -43.38 14.08 13.54
C GLY A 66 -43.24 12.96 12.52
N ARG A 67 -44.34 12.26 12.27
CA ARG A 67 -44.59 11.25 11.22
C ARG A 67 -44.54 11.90 9.82
N ARG A 68 -43.88 11.26 8.83
CA ARG A 68 -44.13 11.33 7.35
C ARG A 68 -43.09 10.43 6.65
N HIS A 69 -43.42 9.18 6.31
CA HIS A 69 -44.00 8.72 5.03
C HIS A 69 -43.08 8.83 3.79
N LEU A 70 -42.53 7.67 3.43
CA LEU A 70 -42.75 6.93 2.16
C LEU A 70 -42.24 7.47 0.80
N PHE A 71 -41.59 6.53 0.11
CA PHE A 71 -41.49 6.27 -1.34
C PHE A 71 -40.57 7.12 -2.23
N GLY A 72 -39.76 6.38 -3.02
CA GLY A 72 -39.01 6.87 -4.16
C GLY A 72 -38.32 5.73 -4.92
N LEU A 73 -39.11 4.91 -5.61
CA LEU A 73 -38.69 3.85 -6.53
C LEU A 73 -38.69 4.45 -7.94
N ALA A 74 -37.61 4.34 -8.71
CA ALA A 74 -37.60 4.68 -10.13
C ALA A 74 -36.65 3.77 -10.90
N ALA A 75 -37.25 2.86 -11.66
CA ALA A 75 -36.62 2.07 -12.72
C ALA A 75 -36.63 2.86 -14.03
N ALA A 76 -35.61 2.69 -14.86
CA ALA A 76 -35.73 2.90 -16.31
C ALA A 76 -34.67 2.07 -17.06
N ALA A 77 -35.18 1.23 -17.94
CA ALA A 77 -34.47 0.38 -18.87
C ALA A 77 -33.82 1.17 -20.01
N GLY A 78 -32.73 0.63 -20.56
CA GLY A 78 -32.14 1.05 -21.82
C GLY A 78 -31.49 -0.12 -22.53
N LEU A 79 -32.26 -0.82 -23.37
CA LEU A 79 -31.79 -1.80 -24.36
C LEU A 79 -31.44 -1.07 -25.67
N LEU A 80 -30.21 -1.20 -26.16
CA LEU A 80 -29.80 -1.07 -27.57
C LEU A 80 -28.57 -1.98 -27.77
N MET A 81 -28.71 -3.19 -28.34
CA MET A 81 -28.74 -3.54 -29.77
C MET A 81 -27.34 -3.71 -30.43
N LEU A 82 -27.08 -4.96 -30.82
CA LEU A 82 -26.43 -5.42 -32.07
C LEU A 82 -24.94 -5.09 -32.32
N GLY A 83 -24.10 -6.13 -32.32
CA GLY A 83 -22.82 -6.11 -33.04
C GLY A 83 -21.92 -7.33 -32.82
N GLY A 84 -22.10 -8.40 -33.61
CA GLY A 84 -20.98 -9.25 -34.06
C GLY A 84 -20.81 -10.62 -33.41
N SER A 85 -21.60 -11.61 -33.84
CA SER A 85 -21.23 -13.03 -33.79
C SER A 85 -20.35 -13.40 -35.00
N ILE A 86 -19.09 -13.76 -34.77
CA ILE A 86 -18.35 -14.67 -35.66
C ILE A 86 -17.81 -15.80 -34.79
N ALA A 87 -18.33 -16.99 -35.05
CA ALA A 87 -17.83 -18.26 -34.55
C ALA A 87 -16.40 -18.49 -35.08
N GLY A 88 -15.41 -18.51 -34.19
CA GLY A 88 -14.07 -19.03 -34.46
C GLY A 88 -14.09 -20.55 -34.30
N GLY A 89 -13.68 -21.25 -35.36
CA GLY A 89 -13.91 -22.68 -35.55
C GLY A 89 -13.25 -23.61 -34.53
N ILE A 90 -13.95 -24.70 -34.26
CA ILE A 90 -13.39 -25.91 -33.67
C ILE A 90 -12.52 -26.54 -34.75
N VAL A 91 -11.19 -26.38 -34.64
CA VAL A 91 -10.24 -27.29 -35.26
C VAL A 91 -9.69 -28.15 -34.13
N ALA A 92 -10.26 -29.34 -34.00
CA ALA A 92 -9.66 -30.41 -33.22
C ALA A 92 -8.54 -31.02 -34.08
N ASN A 93 -7.27 -30.83 -33.68
CA ASN A 93 -6.29 -31.90 -33.74
C ASN A 93 -4.99 -31.57 -32.99
N ASN A 94 -4.55 -32.56 -32.21
CA ASN A 94 -3.24 -32.83 -31.63
C ASN A 94 -2.96 -32.33 -30.21
N ASP A 95 -2.91 -33.32 -29.33
CA ASP A 95 -2.33 -33.35 -27.99
C ASP A 95 -0.96 -32.67 -27.93
N ASP A 96 -0.92 -31.53 -27.25
CA ASP A 96 0.13 -31.09 -26.33
C ASP A 96 -0.52 -29.99 -25.48
N GLY A 97 -1.07 -30.38 -24.33
CA GLY A 97 -1.94 -29.56 -23.49
C GLY A 97 -1.30 -28.24 -23.05
N HIS A 98 -1.61 -27.16 -23.78
CA HIS A 98 -1.51 -25.79 -23.29
C HIS A 98 -2.94 -25.30 -23.05
N SER A 99 -3.30 -25.17 -21.78
CA SER A 99 -4.55 -24.54 -21.36
C SER A 99 -4.70 -23.20 -22.06
N ILE A 100 -5.84 -22.99 -22.73
CA ILE A 100 -6.17 -21.70 -23.34
C ILE A 100 -6.35 -20.71 -22.18
N SER A 101 -5.36 -19.84 -22.00
CA SER A 101 -5.34 -18.81 -20.94
C SER A 101 -6.61 -17.95 -21.04
N THR A 102 -7.41 -17.97 -19.97
CA THR A 102 -8.72 -17.31 -19.92
C THR A 102 -8.56 -15.83 -19.60
N GLY A 103 -8.09 -15.03 -20.57
CA GLY A 103 -7.91 -13.58 -20.39
C GLY A 103 -6.98 -13.18 -19.23
N PRO A 104 -6.80 -11.87 -18.98
CA PRO A 104 -5.97 -11.40 -17.86
C PRO A 104 -6.67 -11.62 -16.51
N LEU A 105 -5.90 -12.01 -15.50
CA LEU A 105 -6.35 -11.99 -14.11
C LEU A 105 -6.35 -10.55 -13.60
N ASN A 106 -7.49 -10.07 -13.11
CA ASN A 106 -7.61 -8.73 -12.53
C ASN A 106 -7.43 -8.77 -11.02
N LEU A 107 -6.57 -7.90 -10.49
CA LEU A 107 -6.32 -7.71 -9.07
C LEU A 107 -6.51 -6.24 -8.68
N THR A 108 -6.71 -5.99 -7.40
CA THR A 108 -6.82 -4.63 -6.84
C THR A 108 -5.92 -4.50 -5.62
N ALA A 109 -5.22 -3.38 -5.48
CA ALA A 109 -4.46 -3.08 -4.27
C ALA A 109 -5.41 -2.76 -3.11
N GLU A 110 -5.07 -3.26 -1.91
CA GLU A 110 -5.78 -2.94 -0.68
C GLU A 110 -5.74 -1.42 -0.42
N SER A 111 -6.90 -0.84 -0.15
CA SER A 111 -7.02 0.56 0.27
C SER A 111 -6.91 0.66 1.81
N GLY A 112 -5.81 1.19 2.34
CA GLY A 112 -5.74 1.57 3.76
C GLY A 112 -4.39 1.38 4.47
N SER A 113 -4.08 2.36 5.34
CA SER A 113 -3.02 2.42 6.36
C SER A 113 -1.66 1.78 6.02
N ALA A 114 -0.80 2.55 5.35
CA ALA A 114 0.62 2.21 5.18
C ALA A 114 1.53 2.75 6.28
N ASN A 115 1.02 2.87 7.50
CA ASN A 115 1.88 3.15 8.67
C ASN A 115 2.71 1.91 9.08
N ARG A 116 2.81 0.89 8.23
CA ARG A 116 3.60 -0.32 8.45
C ARG A 116 4.72 -0.36 7.42
N LYS A 117 5.96 -0.37 7.90
CA LYS A 117 7.12 -0.62 7.05
C LYS A 117 7.03 -2.06 6.53
N CYS A 118 7.08 -2.24 5.22
CA CYS A 118 7.14 -3.57 4.64
C CYS A 118 8.47 -4.24 5.01
N MET A 119 8.39 -5.51 5.37
CA MET A 119 9.56 -6.35 5.53
C MET A 119 9.92 -6.97 4.19
N GLU A 120 11.18 -7.39 4.04
CA GLU A 120 11.61 -8.14 2.86
C GLU A 120 10.76 -9.43 2.72
N PRO A 121 10.24 -9.73 1.52
CA PRO A 121 9.44 -10.92 1.30
C PRO A 121 10.30 -12.17 1.50
N VAL A 122 9.82 -13.10 2.34
CA VAL A 122 10.42 -14.43 2.50
C VAL A 122 9.39 -15.51 2.12
N PRO A 123 9.81 -16.62 1.48
CA PRO A 123 8.89 -17.64 0.96
C PRO A 123 7.85 -18.12 1.98
N ASP A 124 8.29 -18.48 3.18
CA ASP A 124 7.42 -19.04 4.22
C ASP A 124 6.26 -18.09 4.61
N GLN A 125 6.50 -16.78 4.58
CA GLN A 125 5.46 -15.79 4.91
C GLN A 125 4.42 -15.65 3.80
N LEU A 126 4.80 -15.88 2.55
CA LEU A 126 3.92 -15.70 1.40
C LEU A 126 3.13 -16.97 1.03
N ARG A 127 3.49 -18.16 1.55
CA ARG A 127 2.75 -19.43 1.29
C ARG A 127 1.28 -19.41 1.71
N LYS A 128 0.93 -18.53 2.64
CA LYS A 128 -0.45 -18.37 3.12
C LYS A 128 -1.36 -17.73 2.06
N TYR A 129 -0.82 -17.03 1.08
CA TYR A 129 -1.61 -16.38 0.04
C TYR A 129 -1.99 -17.41 -1.02
N PRO A 130 -3.28 -17.52 -1.39
CA PRO A 130 -3.73 -18.49 -2.38
C PRO A 130 -3.21 -18.16 -3.79
N THR A 131 -2.93 -16.89 -4.07
CA THR A 131 -2.39 -16.42 -5.35
C THR A 131 -1.01 -15.84 -5.11
N LEU A 132 0.00 -16.38 -5.78
CA LEU A 132 1.37 -15.89 -5.70
C LEU A 132 2.08 -16.11 -7.03
N PHE A 133 2.67 -15.06 -7.59
CA PHE A 133 3.41 -15.14 -8.84
C PHE A 133 4.63 -14.23 -8.84
N GLU A 134 5.58 -14.61 -9.70
CA GLU A 134 6.64 -13.75 -10.19
C GLU A 134 6.20 -13.16 -11.53
N GLY A 135 6.36 -11.85 -11.70
CA GLY A 135 6.04 -11.21 -12.97
C GLY A 135 6.88 -9.98 -13.26
N THR A 136 6.94 -9.65 -14.54
CA THR A 136 7.60 -8.46 -15.06
C THR A 136 6.55 -7.41 -15.41
N VAL A 137 6.74 -6.16 -14.98
CA VAL A 137 5.87 -5.06 -15.40
C VAL A 137 6.10 -4.77 -16.88
N THR A 138 5.02 -4.70 -17.66
CA THR A 138 5.06 -4.47 -19.12
C THR A 138 4.33 -3.21 -19.57
N SER A 139 3.52 -2.60 -18.69
CA SER A 139 2.83 -1.36 -18.95
C SER A 139 2.31 -0.77 -17.64
N ILE A 140 2.40 0.56 -17.51
CA ILE A 140 1.78 1.34 -16.44
C ILE A 140 0.92 2.43 -17.10
N LYS A 141 -0.39 2.44 -16.81
CA LYS A 141 -1.38 3.38 -17.37
C LYS A 141 -2.30 3.90 -16.27
N GLY A 142 -2.05 5.11 -15.78
CA GLY A 142 -2.78 5.64 -14.63
C GLY A 142 -2.56 4.75 -13.41
N SER A 143 -3.63 4.24 -12.80
CA SER A 143 -3.54 3.29 -11.69
C SER A 143 -3.33 1.83 -12.12
N MET A 144 -3.44 1.54 -13.41
CA MET A 144 -3.42 0.17 -13.92
C MET A 144 -1.99 -0.26 -14.29
N VAL A 145 -1.53 -1.33 -13.65
CA VAL A 145 -0.21 -1.95 -13.88
C VAL A 145 -0.42 -3.32 -14.48
N THR A 146 0.22 -3.59 -15.63
CA THR A 146 0.12 -4.88 -16.31
C THR A 146 1.41 -5.66 -16.12
N PHE A 147 1.29 -6.88 -15.60
CA PHE A 147 2.37 -7.84 -15.47
C PHE A 147 2.23 -8.91 -16.54
N ARG A 148 3.36 -9.25 -17.18
CA ARG A 148 3.51 -10.60 -17.75
C ARG A 148 3.87 -11.53 -16.60
N VAL A 149 3.12 -12.61 -16.43
CA VAL A 149 3.46 -13.62 -15.43
C VAL A 149 4.62 -14.44 -15.97
N ASP A 150 5.74 -14.44 -15.25
CA ASP A 150 6.91 -15.23 -15.62
C ASP A 150 6.85 -16.62 -14.95
N HIS A 151 6.30 -16.70 -13.73
CA HIS A 151 6.08 -17.97 -13.05
C HIS A 151 4.97 -17.91 -11.99
N TRP A 152 4.08 -18.90 -11.98
CA TRP A 152 3.13 -19.11 -10.89
C TRP A 152 3.79 -19.88 -9.75
N LEU A 153 3.90 -19.25 -8.59
CA LEU A 153 4.37 -19.90 -7.36
C LEU A 153 3.19 -20.56 -6.63
N GLN A 154 1.97 -20.03 -6.79
CA GLN A 154 0.75 -20.58 -6.21
C GLN A 154 -0.53 -20.12 -6.94
N GLY A 155 -1.42 -21.07 -7.22
CA GLY A 155 -2.87 -20.85 -7.42
C GLY A 155 -3.34 -20.08 -8.65
N GLY A 156 -2.57 -19.99 -9.73
CA GLY A 156 -3.01 -19.37 -10.98
C GLY A 156 -2.40 -20.01 -12.23
N ASP A 157 -2.95 -19.65 -13.39
CA ASP A 157 -2.55 -20.12 -14.73
C ASP A 157 -2.67 -19.04 -15.83
N ALA A 158 -2.97 -17.79 -15.45
CA ALA A 158 -3.06 -16.68 -16.41
C ALA A 158 -1.66 -16.21 -16.84
N ASP A 159 -1.51 -15.85 -18.12
CA ASP A 159 -0.24 -15.34 -18.65
C ASP A 159 -0.03 -13.85 -18.33
N THR A 160 -1.12 -13.15 -17.99
CA THR A 160 -1.14 -11.71 -17.76
C THR A 160 -1.96 -11.41 -16.52
N VAL A 161 -1.44 -10.50 -15.68
CA VAL A 161 -2.15 -9.95 -14.53
C VAL A 161 -2.26 -8.45 -14.68
N VAL A 162 -3.43 -7.91 -14.42
CA VAL A 162 -3.68 -6.46 -14.39
C VAL A 162 -4.03 -6.06 -12.96
N LEU A 163 -3.19 -5.22 -12.37
CA LEU A 163 -3.35 -4.70 -11.01
C LEU A 163 -3.83 -3.25 -11.07
N ASP A 164 -4.98 -2.96 -10.48
CA ASP A 164 -5.35 -1.60 -10.11
C ASP A 164 -4.64 -1.23 -8.80
N SER A 165 -3.64 -0.37 -8.89
CA SER A 165 -2.79 0.07 -7.77
C SER A 165 -3.47 1.13 -6.90
N ASN A 166 -4.67 1.60 -7.27
CA ASN A 166 -5.45 2.59 -6.54
C ASN A 166 -4.63 3.83 -6.14
N THR A 167 -4.10 4.53 -7.15
CA THR A 167 -3.16 5.67 -7.01
C THR A 167 -3.74 6.88 -6.26
N ASP A 168 -5.04 6.85 -5.92
CA ASP A 168 -5.74 7.92 -5.20
C ASP A 168 -5.36 7.99 -3.70
N GLN A 169 -4.54 7.05 -3.22
CA GLN A 169 -4.01 7.04 -1.86
C GLN A 169 -2.53 7.45 -1.83
N PRO A 170 -2.08 8.17 -0.78
CA PRO A 170 -0.68 8.61 -0.67
C PRO A 170 0.32 7.46 -0.55
N GLU A 171 -0.14 6.26 -0.21
CA GLU A 171 0.69 5.13 0.18
C GLU A 171 0.62 3.97 -0.83
N THR A 172 0.73 4.32 -2.11
CA THR A 172 0.45 3.40 -3.20
C THR A 172 1.65 2.57 -3.58
N LEU A 173 1.37 1.30 -3.91
CA LEU A 173 2.37 0.41 -4.49
C LEU A 173 2.90 1.05 -5.77
N THR A 174 4.20 1.34 -5.79
CA THR A 174 4.86 1.97 -6.93
C THR A 174 5.56 0.91 -7.75
N PHE A 175 5.37 0.99 -9.07
CA PHE A 175 5.91 0.04 -10.03
C PHE A 175 6.78 0.75 -11.05
N THR A 176 7.78 0.03 -11.54
CA THR A 176 8.65 0.51 -12.64
C THR A 176 8.51 -0.45 -13.82
N ASP A 177 8.37 0.12 -15.01
CA ASP A 177 8.27 -0.67 -16.25
C ASP A 177 9.54 -1.49 -16.49
N GLY A 178 9.38 -2.75 -16.88
CA GLY A 178 10.49 -3.68 -17.12
C GLY A 178 11.08 -4.34 -15.86
N GLU A 179 10.69 -3.92 -14.65
CA GLU A 179 11.18 -4.50 -13.40
C GLU A 179 10.40 -5.75 -12.97
N HIS A 180 11.05 -6.59 -12.16
CA HIS A 180 10.52 -7.85 -11.68
C HIS A 180 9.96 -7.75 -10.26
N TYR A 181 8.82 -8.37 -10.04
CA TYR A 181 8.11 -8.33 -8.77
C TYR A 181 7.63 -9.72 -8.37
N ILE A 182 7.57 -9.94 -7.05
CA ILE A 182 6.81 -11.03 -6.44
C ILE A 182 5.52 -10.42 -5.92
N VAL A 183 4.38 -10.98 -6.36
CA VAL A 183 3.05 -10.45 -6.05
C VAL A 183 2.20 -11.54 -5.42
N ALA A 184 1.78 -11.29 -4.18
CA ALA A 184 0.89 -12.12 -3.40
C ALA A 184 -0.49 -11.47 -3.31
N ALA A 185 -1.54 -12.28 -3.45
CA ALA A 185 -2.92 -11.82 -3.35
C ALA A 185 -3.81 -12.85 -2.65
N GLU A 186 -4.87 -12.33 -2.03
CA GLU A 186 -5.95 -13.12 -1.44
C GLU A 186 -7.28 -12.51 -1.89
N ASN A 187 -8.20 -13.35 -2.37
CA ASN A 187 -9.52 -12.92 -2.86
C ASN A 187 -9.47 -11.78 -3.91
N GLY A 188 -8.47 -11.80 -4.79
CA GLY A 188 -8.27 -10.77 -5.81
C GLY A 188 -7.66 -9.45 -5.29
N VAL A 189 -7.29 -9.39 -4.01
CA VAL A 189 -6.74 -8.20 -3.38
C VAL A 189 -5.26 -8.40 -3.06
N VAL A 190 -4.42 -7.44 -3.47
CA VAL A 190 -3.00 -7.37 -3.11
C VAL A 190 -2.86 -6.50 -1.85
N PRO A 191 -2.44 -7.04 -0.71
CA PRO A 191 -2.24 -6.24 0.51
C PRO A 191 -1.10 -5.23 0.32
N SER A 192 -1.00 -4.23 1.20
CA SER A 192 -0.03 -3.13 1.07
C SER A 192 1.45 -3.55 0.97
N CYS A 193 1.82 -4.72 1.48
CA CYS A 193 3.17 -5.32 1.33
C CYS A 193 3.16 -6.59 0.46
N GLY A 194 2.08 -6.81 -0.30
CA GLY A 194 1.87 -7.99 -1.11
C GLY A 194 2.62 -7.97 -2.43
N ALA A 195 3.02 -6.80 -2.93
CA ALA A 195 3.82 -6.65 -4.14
C ALA A 195 5.16 -6.02 -3.81
N ASN A 196 6.25 -6.70 -4.13
CA ASN A 196 7.60 -6.26 -3.81
C ASN A 196 8.50 -6.43 -5.02
N TRP A 197 9.33 -5.42 -5.29
CA TRP A 197 10.43 -5.57 -6.23
C TRP A 197 11.32 -6.71 -5.77
N ALA A 198 11.76 -7.56 -6.70
CA ALA A 198 12.56 -8.72 -6.39
C ALA A 198 13.80 -8.78 -7.28
N SER A 199 14.96 -8.88 -6.65
CA SER A 199 16.20 -9.17 -7.35
C SER A 199 16.17 -10.59 -7.93
N ALA A 200 17.06 -10.87 -8.91
CA ALA A 200 17.24 -12.22 -9.44
C ALA A 200 17.58 -13.25 -8.35
N GLU A 201 18.33 -12.85 -7.31
CA GLU A 201 18.63 -13.73 -6.17
C GLU A 201 17.37 -14.04 -5.37
N THR A 202 16.55 -13.03 -5.06
CA THR A 202 15.27 -13.20 -4.35
C THR A 202 14.33 -14.12 -5.13
N ILE A 203 14.19 -13.89 -6.44
CA ILE A 203 13.40 -14.73 -7.34
C ILE A 203 13.87 -16.19 -7.29
N SER A 204 15.18 -16.42 -7.40
CA SER A 204 15.73 -17.78 -7.34
C SER A 204 15.41 -18.48 -6.01
N LYS A 205 15.47 -17.76 -4.88
CA LYS A 205 15.09 -18.32 -3.57
C LYS A 205 13.62 -18.71 -3.52
N PHE A 206 12.73 -17.89 -4.07
CA PHE A 206 11.31 -18.20 -4.16
C PHE A 206 11.05 -19.42 -5.05
N ARG A 207 11.60 -19.47 -6.27
CA ARG A 207 11.44 -20.63 -7.14
C ARG A 207 11.92 -21.93 -6.49
N GLN A 208 13.06 -21.89 -5.79
CA GLN A 208 13.55 -23.06 -5.05
C GLN A 208 12.60 -23.49 -3.93
N ALA A 209 12.05 -22.53 -3.18
CA ALA A 209 11.19 -22.81 -2.02
C ALA A 209 9.77 -23.28 -2.37
N TYR A 210 9.33 -23.04 -3.61
CA TYR A 210 8.03 -23.44 -4.15
C TYR A 210 8.14 -24.55 -5.21
N GLY A 211 9.36 -25.05 -5.46
CA GLY A 211 9.67 -26.04 -6.48
C GLY A 211 8.77 -27.28 -6.38
N ASN A 212 7.74 -27.27 -7.23
CA ASN A 212 7.03 -28.44 -7.72
C ASN A 212 7.60 -28.78 -9.10
#